data_AF-A0A9W9A268-F1
#
_entry.id   AF-A0A9W9A268-F1
#
_cell.length_a   1.000
_cell.length_b   1.000
_cell.length_c   1.000
_cell.angle_alpha   90.00
_cell.angle_beta   90.00
_cell.angle_gamma   90.00
#
_symmetry.space_group_name_H-M   'P 1'
#
loop_
_entity.id
_entity.type
_entity.pdbx_description
1 polymer ?
#
loop_
_entity_poly.entity_id
_entity_poly.type
_entity_poly.pdbx_seq_one_letter_code
_entity_poly.pdbx_strand_id
1 'polypeptide(L)'
;MSERPRPLTNLDDTRDLSSSSSPLASASAYEHQSLTPRTPRFRAGFGGYEEAELGGRNRQHDDDDEEEVQSPAAPLLRSSVDNDNNDGLWQKDVQSFLGLDKVSPDMIAERLPVVAGCLIAGLLLFFALVAFRSPGTLEYYIGATVPSEANSTTSPTSVSPVDSSLLISYANYTSFPLLPTEYVSECYKIHPEGRMKPMKYWGEDGVPTKDVAHHQPPEGTCSSTITYMLDGRIGLASDLALIAQIAALARERNRTFLVDDTYWNRGKWTDHFQDVRLTQPGPEPGCLPPPSEELVACPRQVKHWVVNSHTAKFHLSHGFEDQYEDAYARNLNRLKPIFLRASESLTQTIRPSEKNAELIAETRKELGTKISSNYIGVHIRRGDHKAKFTKGPEGYVPIENFVNEVKGIKERFFAEGDTTMVYVASDDPYAIESFEKLISESLSPSRGYVQTFSLHASSSSSLRALASPKAYVQAEFNALHEDKVMLTRGVIVDMALVSGLWMEDGDDDGKMKPDAVVCTIGSSICLLSAPPLSWSPAFGDMDPKGLGYPVRDKQRWLDVDQKGAIVPAWKGFQMF
;
A
#
# COMPACT_ATOMS: atom_id res chain seq x y z
N MET A 1 -63.66 -47.20 3.01
CA MET A 1 -62.91 -47.90 4.08
C MET A 1 -61.54 -47.27 4.13
N SER A 2 -61.08 -46.50 5.10
CA SER A 2 -61.55 -45.76 6.30
C SER A 2 -60.26 -45.02 6.68
N GLU A 3 -60.11 -43.73 6.96
CA GLU A 3 -60.97 -42.61 7.30
C GLU A 3 -60.13 -41.33 7.08
N ARG A 4 -60.78 -40.22 6.69
CA ARG A 4 -60.29 -38.86 6.98
C ARG A 4 -60.63 -38.52 8.45
N PRO A 5 -60.04 -37.47 9.05
CA PRO A 5 -60.70 -36.15 8.91
C PRO A 5 -59.73 -34.94 8.85
N ARG A 6 -60.08 -33.93 8.04
CA ARG A 6 -59.97 -32.50 8.41
C ARG A 6 -61.25 -32.15 9.21
N PRO A 7 -61.35 -31.11 10.06
CA PRO A 7 -61.40 -29.67 9.66
C PRO A 7 -60.81 -28.72 10.75
N LEU A 8 -60.62 -27.39 10.59
CA LEU A 8 -61.57 -26.24 10.52
C LEU A 8 -60.67 -24.98 10.32
N THR A 9 -60.86 -24.02 9.38
CA THR A 9 -61.81 -22.85 9.36
C THR A 9 -61.94 -22.16 10.73
N ASN A 10 -61.86 -20.85 10.96
CA ASN A 10 -62.12 -19.64 10.18
C ASN A 10 -61.76 -18.42 11.06
N LEU A 11 -61.66 -17.23 10.42
CA LEU A 11 -62.09 -15.88 10.86
C LEU A 11 -61.00 -14.80 10.77
N ASP A 12 -61.15 -14.02 9.70
CA ASP A 12 -60.79 -12.61 9.56
C ASP A 12 -61.20 -11.78 10.79
N ASP A 13 -60.38 -10.80 11.16
CA ASP A 13 -60.87 -9.42 11.16
C ASP A 13 -59.71 -8.41 11.01
N THR A 14 -60.13 -7.21 10.62
CA THR A 14 -59.52 -6.27 9.70
C THR A 14 -58.75 -5.11 10.36
N ARG A 15 -58.04 -4.33 9.50
CA ARG A 15 -57.50 -2.94 9.67
C ARG A 15 -56.07 -2.82 10.23
N ASP A 16 -55.14 -2.02 9.70
CA ASP A 16 -55.15 -0.97 8.67
C ASP A 16 -53.72 -0.78 8.08
N LEU A 17 -53.67 -0.44 6.78
CA LEU A 17 -52.78 0.53 6.08
C LEU A 17 -51.31 0.65 6.54
N SER A 18 -50.27 0.42 5.72
CA SER A 18 -50.00 1.18 4.48
C SER A 18 -48.85 0.58 3.65
N SER A 19 -49.10 0.42 2.34
CA SER A 19 -48.22 0.62 1.18
C SER A 19 -46.69 0.49 1.30
N SER A 20 -46.13 -0.54 0.66
CA SER A 20 -44.89 -0.36 -0.13
C SER A 20 -44.84 -1.36 -1.29
N SER A 21 -44.97 -0.80 -2.49
CA SER A 21 -44.74 -1.41 -3.80
C SER A 21 -43.28 -1.84 -3.97
N SER A 22 -43.05 -3.10 -4.40
CA SER A 22 -41.88 -3.43 -5.22
C SER A 22 -41.97 -2.65 -6.54
N PRO A 23 -40.84 -2.25 -7.15
CA PRO A 23 -40.19 -3.21 -8.06
C PRO A 23 -38.66 -3.10 -8.20
N LEU A 24 -38.13 -4.20 -8.74
CA LEU A 24 -36.99 -4.31 -9.66
C LEU A 24 -35.58 -3.93 -9.16
N ALA A 25 -34.78 -4.99 -9.06
CA ALA A 25 -33.34 -5.00 -9.18
C ALA A 25 -32.88 -4.27 -10.44
N SER A 26 -32.04 -3.25 -10.25
CA SER A 26 -31.24 -2.61 -11.29
C SER A 26 -29.79 -3.01 -11.07
N ALA A 27 -29.33 -3.99 -11.85
CA ALA A 27 -27.92 -4.26 -12.05
C ALA A 27 -27.29 -3.07 -12.79
N SER A 28 -26.38 -2.33 -12.16
CA SER A 28 -25.54 -1.36 -12.87
C SER A 28 -24.31 -2.09 -13.43
N ALA A 29 -24.36 -2.35 -14.72
CA ALA A 29 -23.21 -2.77 -15.51
C ALA A 29 -22.13 -1.67 -15.45
N TYR A 30 -20.96 -1.99 -14.90
CA TYR A 30 -19.77 -1.19 -15.13
C TYR A 30 -19.15 -1.62 -16.46
N GLU A 31 -19.25 -0.70 -17.40
CA GLU A 31 -18.73 -0.78 -18.75
C GLU A 31 -17.19 -0.84 -18.71
N HIS A 32 -16.62 -1.92 -19.23
CA HIS A 32 -15.18 -2.06 -19.46
C HIS A 32 -14.71 -1.03 -20.48
N GLN A 33 -14.13 0.08 -20.02
CA GLN A 33 -13.34 0.97 -20.89
C GLN A 33 -11.94 0.41 -21.05
N SER A 34 -11.66 -0.14 -22.24
CA SER A 34 -10.32 -0.44 -22.72
C SER A 34 -9.57 0.86 -23.03
N LEU A 35 -8.71 1.31 -22.12
CA LEU A 35 -7.80 2.43 -22.38
C LEU A 35 -6.53 1.91 -23.05
N THR A 36 -6.42 2.13 -24.37
CA THR A 36 -5.16 1.98 -25.10
C THR A 36 -4.18 3.10 -24.71
N PRO A 37 -2.89 2.81 -24.41
CA PRO A 37 -1.93 3.86 -24.10
C PRO A 37 -1.36 4.48 -25.38
N ARG A 38 -1.40 5.81 -25.47
CA ARG A 38 -0.46 6.59 -26.28
C ARG A 38 0.25 7.62 -25.40
N THR A 39 1.56 7.51 -25.34
CA THR A 39 2.49 8.47 -24.75
C THR A 39 2.38 9.84 -25.42
N PRO A 40 2.68 10.91 -24.67
CA PRO A 40 3.78 11.76 -25.11
C PRO A 40 4.76 12.10 -23.99
N ARG A 41 6.04 12.04 -24.36
CA ARG A 41 7.18 12.47 -23.57
C ARG A 41 7.08 13.96 -23.27
N PHE A 42 7.21 14.37 -22.01
CA PHE A 42 8.01 15.53 -21.64
C PHE A 42 8.76 15.25 -20.34
N ARG A 43 10.08 15.29 -20.49
CA ARG A 43 11.10 15.13 -19.46
C ARG A 43 11.31 16.49 -18.82
N ALA A 44 11.17 16.59 -17.49
CA ALA A 44 11.79 17.65 -16.70
C ALA A 44 12.25 17.00 -15.40
N GLY A 45 13.57 17.00 -15.19
CA GLY A 45 14.23 16.24 -14.14
C GLY A 45 13.99 16.81 -12.75
N PHE A 46 14.05 15.92 -11.77
CA PHE A 46 14.47 16.27 -10.42
C PHE A 46 15.37 15.14 -9.89
N GLY A 47 16.49 15.54 -9.30
CA GLY A 47 17.65 14.70 -9.00
C GLY A 47 17.33 13.55 -8.05
N GLY A 48 17.83 12.36 -8.43
CA GLY A 48 17.90 11.22 -7.53
C GLY A 48 18.95 11.46 -6.44
N TYR A 49 18.59 11.11 -5.22
CA TYR A 49 19.55 10.95 -4.14
C TYR A 49 20.32 9.66 -4.39
N GLU A 50 21.64 9.78 -4.55
CA GLU A 50 22.58 8.66 -4.51
C GLU A 50 22.56 8.07 -3.10
N GLU A 51 22.09 6.84 -3.01
CA GLU A 51 22.36 5.95 -1.88
C GLU A 51 23.78 5.40 -2.10
N ALA A 52 24.76 5.96 -1.39
CA ALA A 52 26.13 5.48 -1.43
C ALA A 52 26.24 4.14 -0.69
N GLU A 53 26.11 3.03 -1.43
CA GLU A 53 26.63 1.73 -1.01
C GLU A 53 28.16 1.76 -1.09
N LEU A 54 28.83 1.89 0.06
CA LEU A 54 30.26 1.64 0.17
C LEU A 54 30.51 0.13 0.10
N GLY A 55 30.83 -0.35 -1.10
CA GLY A 55 31.39 -1.67 -1.35
C GLY A 55 32.76 -1.82 -0.67
N GLY A 56 32.92 -2.96 0.01
CA GLY A 56 34.10 -3.30 0.78
C GLY A 56 35.38 -3.42 -0.03
N ARG A 57 36.50 -3.10 0.63
CA ARG A 57 37.83 -3.49 0.21
C ARG A 57 38.65 -3.86 1.45
N ASN A 58 38.91 -5.15 1.61
CA ASN A 58 39.88 -5.69 2.57
C ASN A 58 41.29 -5.19 2.26
N ARG A 59 42.04 -4.76 3.29
CA ARG A 59 43.46 -5.12 3.53
C ARG A 59 43.93 -4.61 4.91
N GLN A 60 44.59 -5.52 5.63
CA GLN A 60 45.37 -5.34 6.87
C GLN A 60 46.37 -4.18 6.82
N HIS A 61 46.54 -3.43 7.93
CA HIS A 61 47.65 -3.53 8.90
C HIS A 61 47.59 -2.36 9.91
N ASP A 62 47.60 -2.72 11.20
CA ASP A 62 48.23 -2.14 12.41
C ASP A 62 48.64 -0.66 12.58
N ASP A 63 48.54 -0.28 13.86
CA ASP A 63 49.25 0.75 14.66
C ASP A 63 48.62 2.14 14.87
N ASP A 64 48.16 2.33 16.12
CA ASP A 64 48.46 3.39 17.10
C ASP A 64 48.60 4.85 16.63
N ASP A 65 47.75 5.74 17.16
CA ASP A 65 48.14 6.74 18.17
C ASP A 65 47.05 7.80 18.40
N GLU A 66 46.97 8.24 19.65
CA GLU A 66 46.09 9.27 20.21
C GLU A 66 46.36 10.67 19.61
N GLU A 67 45.32 11.52 19.52
CA GLU A 67 45.32 12.82 20.20
C GLU A 67 43.96 13.53 20.10
N GLU A 68 43.51 13.95 21.28
CA GLU A 68 42.48 14.91 21.64
C GLU A 68 42.72 16.26 20.90
N VAL A 69 41.71 17.04 20.49
CA VAL A 69 41.39 18.32 21.16
C VAL A 69 40.29 19.11 20.40
N GLN A 70 39.27 19.48 21.17
CA GLN A 70 38.44 20.71 21.18
C GLN A 70 37.54 21.11 19.99
N SER A 71 36.24 21.17 20.33
CA SER A 71 35.25 22.08 19.74
C SER A 71 35.63 23.55 19.91
N PRO A 72 35.03 24.44 19.10
CA PRO A 72 34.21 25.46 19.75
C PRO A 72 32.88 25.75 19.05
N ALA A 73 31.86 25.90 19.89
CA ALA A 73 30.82 26.93 19.91
C ALA A 73 30.26 27.53 18.59
N ALA A 74 28.94 27.42 18.44
CA ALA A 74 28.08 28.40 17.75
C ALA A 74 28.02 29.74 18.56
N PRO A 75 27.23 30.80 18.22
CA PRO A 75 26.32 31.06 17.09
C PRO A 75 26.33 32.55 16.56
N LEU A 76 25.37 32.88 15.67
CA LEU A 76 24.85 34.23 15.29
C LEU A 76 25.71 35.04 14.29
N LEU A 77 25.16 35.71 13.25
CA LEU A 77 24.12 36.73 13.29
C LEU A 77 23.39 36.95 11.93
N ARG A 78 22.08 37.21 12.08
CA ARG A 78 21.20 38.06 11.24
C ARG A 78 21.71 39.50 11.08
N SER A 79 21.26 40.20 10.04
CA SER A 79 20.68 41.57 10.10
C SER A 79 20.30 41.99 8.65
N SER A 80 19.01 42.22 8.34
CA SER A 80 18.24 43.48 8.42
C SER A 80 18.45 44.43 7.24
N VAL A 81 17.38 44.77 6.50
CA VAL A 81 17.11 46.14 6.03
C VAL A 81 15.59 46.32 5.90
N ASP A 82 15.09 47.40 6.51
CA ASP A 82 13.72 47.88 6.59
C ASP A 82 13.24 48.64 5.34
N ASN A 83 11.90 48.75 5.23
CA ASN A 83 11.04 49.82 4.71
C ASN A 83 11.60 50.87 3.72
N ASP A 84 10.90 51.10 2.60
CA ASP A 84 9.92 52.20 2.51
C ASP A 84 9.11 52.21 1.20
N ASN A 85 7.83 52.58 1.35
CA ASN A 85 6.88 53.28 0.45
C ASN A 85 7.14 53.33 -1.08
N ASN A 86 6.15 52.93 -1.90
CA ASN A 86 5.34 53.92 -2.64
C ASN A 86 4.08 53.33 -3.30
N ASP A 87 3.12 54.23 -3.48
CA ASP A 87 1.74 54.09 -3.94
C ASP A 87 1.53 53.60 -5.39
N GLY A 88 0.38 52.94 -5.58
CA GLY A 88 -0.62 53.34 -6.58
C GLY A 88 -0.53 52.79 -8.01
N LEU A 89 -1.72 52.44 -8.55
CA LEU A 89 -2.09 52.47 -9.99
C LEU A 89 -1.46 51.33 -10.83
N TRP A 90 -2.19 50.36 -11.41
CA TRP A 90 -3.33 50.51 -12.33
C TRP A 90 -4.18 49.24 -12.43
N GLN A 91 -5.49 49.45 -12.40
CA GLN A 91 -6.55 48.62 -12.94
C GLN A 91 -6.93 49.24 -14.31
N LYS A 92 -7.30 48.40 -15.30
CA LYS A 92 -7.61 48.70 -16.74
C LYS A 92 -6.38 48.52 -17.66
N ASP A 93 -6.39 47.81 -18.79
CA ASP A 93 -7.44 47.63 -19.80
C ASP A 93 -7.42 46.22 -20.42
N VAL A 94 -8.59 45.57 -20.41
CA VAL A 94 -8.94 44.40 -21.23
C VAL A 94 -9.75 44.95 -22.40
N GLN A 95 -9.10 45.56 -23.39
CA GLN A 95 -9.77 45.95 -24.64
C GLN A 95 -8.77 46.42 -25.73
N SER A 96 -7.95 45.54 -26.31
CA SER A 96 -7.28 45.83 -27.61
C SER A 96 -6.63 44.63 -28.34
N PHE A 97 -7.04 43.38 -28.08
CA PHE A 97 -6.35 42.21 -28.65
C PHE A 97 -6.79 41.80 -30.08
N LEU A 98 -7.61 42.59 -30.77
CA LEU A 98 -8.07 42.27 -32.14
C LEU A 98 -7.85 43.46 -33.08
N GLY A 99 -6.58 43.80 -33.31
CA GLY A 99 -6.16 44.70 -34.38
C GLY A 99 -5.84 43.91 -35.65
N LEU A 100 -6.86 43.59 -36.44
CA LEU A 100 -6.68 43.22 -37.84
C LEU A 100 -6.61 44.52 -38.64
N ASP A 101 -5.42 44.93 -39.07
CA ASP A 101 -5.28 45.66 -40.32
C ASP A 101 -3.83 45.69 -40.86
N LYS A 102 -3.75 45.49 -42.18
CA LYS A 102 -2.58 45.55 -43.09
C LYS A 102 -1.60 44.37 -43.07
N VAL A 103 -1.92 43.35 -43.87
CA VAL A 103 -1.00 42.27 -44.25
C VAL A 103 -0.08 42.77 -45.35
N SER A 104 1.22 42.91 -45.06
CA SER A 104 2.26 43.09 -46.07
C SER A 104 2.61 41.73 -46.72
N PRO A 105 3.06 41.69 -47.98
CA PRO A 105 3.43 40.44 -48.67
C PRO A 105 4.60 39.69 -48.00
N ASP A 106 5.40 40.35 -47.16
CA ASP A 106 6.49 39.71 -46.40
C ASP A 106 5.98 38.87 -45.20
N MET A 107 4.78 39.17 -44.69
CA MET A 107 4.17 38.44 -43.56
C MET A 107 3.60 37.06 -43.96
N ILE A 108 3.49 36.78 -45.26
CA ILE A 108 3.01 35.49 -45.80
C ILE A 108 4.12 34.43 -45.76
N ALA A 109 5.39 34.82 -45.86
CA ALA A 109 6.52 33.90 -45.79
C ALA A 109 6.76 33.35 -44.36
N GLU A 110 6.50 34.16 -43.32
CA GLU A 110 6.70 33.73 -41.92
C GLU A 110 5.54 32.88 -41.37
N ARG A 111 4.35 32.93 -41.98
CA ARG A 111 3.20 32.11 -41.56
C ARG A 111 3.04 30.82 -42.34
N LEU A 112 3.91 30.56 -43.31
CA LEU A 112 3.95 29.31 -44.08
C LEU A 112 4.01 28.05 -43.20
N PRO A 113 4.76 28.01 -42.07
CA PRO A 113 4.77 26.87 -41.17
C PRO A 113 3.42 26.65 -40.47
N VAL A 114 2.72 27.73 -40.14
CA VAL A 114 1.41 27.67 -39.48
C VAL A 114 0.33 27.20 -40.45
N VAL A 115 0.35 27.71 -41.69
CA VAL A 115 -0.58 27.26 -42.75
C VAL A 115 -0.31 25.79 -43.10
N ALA A 116 0.95 25.38 -43.22
CA ALA A 116 1.32 23.98 -43.42
C ALA A 116 0.86 23.11 -42.24
N GLY A 117 1.03 23.58 -41.00
CA GLY A 117 0.54 22.89 -39.81
C GLY A 117 -0.98 22.72 -39.79
N CYS A 118 -1.74 23.76 -40.15
CA CYS A 118 -3.19 23.69 -40.25
C CYS A 118 -3.66 22.73 -41.36
N LEU A 119 -2.97 22.70 -42.50
CA LEU A 119 -3.29 21.75 -43.59
C LEU A 119 -3.01 20.30 -43.19
N ILE A 120 -1.89 20.04 -42.51
CA ILE A 120 -1.55 18.69 -42.01
C ILE A 120 -2.57 18.25 -40.95
N ALA A 121 -2.94 19.14 -40.02
CA ALA A 121 -3.94 18.86 -39.01
C ALA A 121 -5.32 18.55 -39.62
N GLY A 122 -5.72 19.30 -40.65
CA GLY A 122 -6.95 19.04 -41.40
C GLY A 122 -6.93 17.69 -42.13
N LEU A 123 -5.80 17.32 -42.73
CA LEU A 123 -5.62 16.04 -43.40
C LEU A 123 -5.68 14.86 -42.42
N LEU A 124 -5.07 14.99 -41.24
CA LEU A 124 -5.13 13.98 -40.18
C LEU A 124 -6.54 13.83 -39.61
N LEU A 125 -7.26 14.94 -39.41
CA LEU A 125 -8.67 14.91 -38.99
C LEU A 125 -9.54 14.21 -40.03
N PHE A 126 -9.32 14.48 -41.33
CA PHE A 126 -10.01 13.79 -42.41
C PHE A 126 -9.77 12.28 -42.37
N PHE A 127 -8.53 11.82 -42.21
CA PHE A 127 -8.24 10.39 -42.09
C PHE A 127 -8.88 9.75 -40.84
N ALA A 128 -8.91 10.46 -39.71
CA ALA A 128 -9.58 9.99 -38.51
C ALA A 128 -11.10 9.83 -38.74
N LEU A 129 -11.73 10.78 -39.42
CA LEU A 129 -13.16 10.71 -39.77
C LEU A 129 -13.47 9.57 -40.76
N VAL A 130 -12.60 9.34 -41.75
CA VAL A 130 -12.74 8.20 -42.68
C VAL A 130 -12.58 6.87 -41.94
N ALA A 131 -11.59 6.75 -41.05
CA ALA A 131 -11.39 5.55 -40.24
C ALA A 131 -12.57 5.25 -39.32
N PHE A 132 -13.23 6.29 -38.78
CA PHE A 132 -14.38 6.13 -37.91
C PHE A 132 -15.66 5.75 -38.66
N ARG A 133 -15.84 6.28 -39.88
CA ARG A 133 -17.05 6.07 -40.68
C ARG A 133 -17.01 4.77 -41.50
N SER A 134 -15.82 4.29 -41.84
CA SER A 134 -15.62 3.13 -42.71
C SER A 134 -14.39 2.30 -42.28
N PRO A 135 -14.45 1.57 -41.14
CA PRO A 135 -13.35 0.72 -40.68
C PRO A 135 -12.99 -0.31 -41.77
N GLY A 136 -11.71 -0.37 -42.16
CA GLY A 136 -11.17 -1.23 -43.22
C GLY A 136 -10.78 -0.53 -44.54
N THR A 137 -11.28 0.68 -44.81
CA THR A 137 -10.96 1.40 -46.06
C THR A 137 -9.53 1.98 -46.08
N LEU A 138 -8.98 2.26 -44.91
CA LEU A 138 -7.63 2.80 -44.76
C LEU A 138 -6.56 1.75 -45.09
N GLU A 139 -6.83 0.48 -44.78
CA GLU A 139 -5.92 -0.66 -45.00
C GLU A 139 -5.73 -0.96 -46.49
N TYR A 140 -6.78 -0.75 -47.31
CA TYR A 140 -6.74 -0.85 -48.77
C TYR A 140 -5.83 0.21 -49.41
N TYR A 141 -5.84 1.46 -48.91
CA TYR A 141 -5.01 2.54 -49.45
C TYR A 141 -3.55 2.49 -48.98
N ILE A 142 -3.26 1.81 -47.85
CA ILE A 142 -1.92 1.71 -47.27
C ILE A 142 -1.21 0.41 -47.72
N GLY A 143 -1.90 -0.49 -48.44
CA GLY A 143 -1.30 -1.71 -49.00
C GLY A 143 -0.92 -2.75 -47.94
N ALA A 144 -1.52 -2.68 -46.75
CA ALA A 144 -1.32 -3.66 -45.70
C ALA A 144 -2.16 -4.90 -46.00
N THR A 145 -1.49 -6.01 -46.32
CA THR A 145 -2.15 -7.31 -46.53
C THR A 145 -2.50 -7.93 -45.18
N VAL A 146 -3.79 -8.18 -44.96
CA VAL A 146 -4.30 -8.87 -43.77
C VAL A 146 -4.12 -10.40 -43.95
N PRO A 147 -3.55 -11.15 -42.99
CA PRO A 147 -3.46 -12.60 -43.10
C PRO A 147 -4.85 -13.23 -43.02
N SER A 148 -5.15 -14.11 -43.98
CA SER A 148 -6.40 -14.85 -44.07
C SER A 148 -6.43 -15.96 -43.01
N GLU A 149 -7.53 -16.06 -42.26
CA GLU A 149 -7.84 -17.16 -41.34
C GLU A 149 -7.79 -18.51 -42.09
N ALA A 150 -6.88 -19.38 -41.68
CA ALA A 150 -6.86 -20.77 -42.10
C ALA A 150 -7.40 -21.66 -40.97
N ASN A 151 -8.52 -22.32 -41.26
CA ASN A 151 -9.11 -23.41 -40.49
C ASN A 151 -8.07 -24.49 -40.15
N SER A 152 -7.88 -24.78 -38.86
CA SER A 152 -7.08 -25.91 -38.39
C SER A 152 -8.00 -27.03 -37.87
N THR A 153 -8.13 -28.06 -38.69
CA THR A 153 -8.69 -29.36 -38.31
C THR A 153 -7.78 -30.03 -37.29
N THR A 154 -8.38 -30.51 -36.21
CA THR A 154 -7.77 -31.22 -35.09
C THR A 154 -7.20 -32.59 -35.48
N SER A 155 -5.96 -32.84 -35.03
CA SER A 155 -5.35 -34.17 -34.86
C SER A 155 -4.24 -34.06 -33.79
N PRO A 156 -3.94 -35.15 -33.05
CA PRO A 156 -3.42 -35.07 -31.69
C PRO A 156 -1.95 -34.64 -31.64
N THR A 157 -1.69 -33.64 -30.81
CA THR A 157 -0.41 -32.96 -30.60
C THR A 157 0.65 -33.91 -30.05
N SER A 158 1.65 -34.22 -30.88
CA SER A 158 3.00 -34.54 -30.43
C SER A 158 3.60 -33.29 -29.78
N VAL A 159 4.01 -33.39 -28.52
CA VAL A 159 4.66 -32.32 -27.74
C VAL A 159 5.89 -31.81 -28.52
N SER A 160 5.82 -30.58 -29.05
CA SER A 160 6.99 -29.90 -29.60
C SER A 160 8.04 -29.72 -28.49
N PRO A 161 9.34 -29.95 -28.77
CA PRO A 161 10.38 -29.74 -27.79
C PRO A 161 10.43 -28.27 -27.38
N VAL A 162 10.27 -28.00 -26.07
CA VAL A 162 10.42 -26.66 -25.50
C VAL A 162 11.84 -26.15 -25.79
N ASP A 163 11.96 -24.93 -26.29
CA ASP A 163 13.25 -24.27 -26.51
C ASP A 163 14.03 -24.20 -25.19
N SER A 164 15.17 -24.89 -25.13
CA SER A 164 16.00 -24.99 -23.93
C SER A 164 16.52 -23.63 -23.44
N SER A 165 16.56 -22.61 -24.32
CA SER A 165 16.95 -21.25 -23.95
C SER A 165 15.91 -20.52 -23.07
N LEU A 166 14.67 -21.02 -23.08
CA LEU A 166 13.55 -20.51 -22.28
C LEU A 166 13.34 -21.27 -20.98
N LEU A 167 14.10 -22.34 -20.75
CA LEU A 167 13.96 -23.16 -19.56
C LEU A 167 14.83 -22.64 -18.41
N ILE A 168 14.22 -22.42 -17.26
CA ILE A 168 14.90 -22.22 -15.98
C ILE A 168 15.18 -23.60 -15.39
N SER A 169 16.45 -23.88 -15.09
CA SER A 169 16.86 -25.17 -14.53
C SER A 169 17.19 -25.05 -13.05
N TYR A 170 16.48 -25.81 -12.22
CA TYR A 170 16.76 -25.97 -10.80
C TYR A 170 17.55 -27.24 -10.48
N ALA A 171 18.23 -27.84 -11.47
CA ALA A 171 18.99 -29.09 -11.28
C ALA A 171 20.10 -29.02 -10.22
N ASN A 172 20.55 -27.82 -9.85
CA ASN A 172 21.56 -27.60 -8.82
C ASN A 172 20.99 -27.53 -7.40
N TYR A 173 19.66 -27.48 -7.26
CA TYR A 173 18.97 -27.42 -5.97
C TYR A 173 18.51 -28.82 -5.56
N THR A 174 18.65 -29.14 -4.28
CA THR A 174 18.35 -30.47 -3.73
C THR A 174 17.15 -30.49 -2.79
N SER A 175 16.63 -29.32 -2.42
CA SER A 175 15.50 -29.16 -1.52
C SER A 175 14.53 -28.11 -2.06
N PHE A 176 13.23 -28.38 -1.91
CA PHE A 176 12.16 -27.47 -2.29
C PHE A 176 11.15 -27.28 -1.14
N PRO A 177 10.46 -26.13 -1.03
CA PRO A 177 10.67 -24.92 -1.84
C PRO A 177 12.08 -24.35 -1.70
N LEU A 178 12.53 -23.53 -2.66
CA LEU A 178 13.86 -22.92 -2.56
C LEU A 178 13.89 -21.96 -1.37
N LEU A 179 15.06 -21.76 -0.79
CA LEU A 179 15.24 -20.74 0.23
C LEU A 179 14.94 -19.35 -0.36
N PRO A 180 14.40 -18.42 0.44
CA PRO A 180 14.12 -17.05 -0.01
C PRO A 180 15.34 -16.37 -0.67
N THR A 181 16.54 -16.63 -0.17
CA THR A 181 17.82 -16.14 -0.71
C THR A 181 18.26 -16.83 -2.01
N GLU A 182 17.84 -18.07 -2.24
CA GLU A 182 18.10 -18.79 -3.49
C GLU A 182 17.25 -18.22 -4.63
N TYR A 183 15.97 -17.90 -4.37
CA TYR A 183 15.13 -17.18 -5.34
C TYR A 183 15.71 -15.84 -5.79
N VAL A 184 16.34 -15.11 -4.86
CA VAL A 184 17.07 -13.87 -5.18
C VAL A 184 18.22 -14.13 -6.14
N SER A 185 18.98 -15.20 -5.88
CA SER A 185 20.11 -15.59 -6.72
C SER A 185 19.64 -15.93 -8.14
N GLU A 186 18.50 -16.61 -8.28
CA GLU A 186 17.87 -16.86 -9.57
C GLU A 186 17.41 -15.57 -10.27
N CYS A 187 16.80 -14.63 -9.53
CA CYS A 187 16.44 -13.33 -10.09
C CYS A 187 17.66 -12.55 -10.62
N TYR A 188 18.81 -12.59 -9.94
CA TYR A 188 20.04 -11.95 -10.40
C TYR A 188 20.62 -12.55 -11.68
N LYS A 189 20.40 -13.85 -11.95
CA LYS A 189 20.82 -14.46 -13.23
C LYS A 189 20.09 -13.86 -14.43
N ILE A 190 18.84 -13.43 -14.23
CA ILE A 190 18.00 -12.82 -15.26
C ILE A 190 18.18 -11.29 -15.28
N HIS A 191 18.32 -10.70 -14.10
CA HIS A 191 18.42 -9.27 -13.87
C HIS A 191 19.73 -8.93 -13.11
N PRO A 192 20.90 -8.98 -13.77
CA PRO A 192 22.20 -8.81 -13.11
C PRO A 192 22.39 -7.43 -12.48
N GLU A 193 21.69 -6.41 -12.99
CA GLU A 193 21.69 -5.05 -12.43
C GLU A 193 20.84 -4.91 -11.16
N GLY A 194 20.23 -6.01 -10.67
CA GLY A 194 19.38 -6.01 -9.48
C GLY A 194 18.02 -5.33 -9.68
N ARG A 195 17.68 -4.95 -10.91
CA ARG A 195 16.43 -4.29 -11.29
C ARG A 195 15.88 -4.92 -12.55
N MET A 196 14.54 -5.03 -12.63
CA MET A 196 13.90 -5.38 -13.90
C MET A 196 14.14 -4.25 -14.90
N LYS A 197 14.45 -4.61 -16.16
CA LYS A 197 14.65 -3.63 -17.23
C LYS A 197 13.39 -2.76 -17.36
N PRO A 198 13.53 -1.47 -17.73
CA PRO A 198 12.38 -0.59 -17.96
C PRO A 198 11.57 -1.11 -19.14
N MET A 199 10.55 -1.91 -18.81
CA MET A 199 9.61 -2.56 -19.72
C MET A 199 8.21 -2.31 -19.17
N LYS A 200 7.16 -2.54 -19.97
CA LYS A 200 5.79 -2.52 -19.42
C LYS A 200 5.72 -3.49 -18.25
N TYR A 201 5.04 -3.13 -17.16
CA TYR A 201 5.05 -3.92 -15.93
C TYR A 201 4.68 -5.40 -16.17
N TRP A 202 3.61 -5.63 -16.93
CA TRP A 202 3.17 -6.95 -17.37
C TRP A 202 3.54 -7.29 -18.82
N GLY A 203 4.36 -6.46 -19.48
CA GLY A 203 4.59 -6.52 -20.92
C GLY A 203 5.02 -7.89 -21.41
N GLU A 204 4.36 -8.36 -22.46
CA GLU A 204 4.90 -9.35 -23.38
C GLU A 204 5.67 -8.58 -24.44
N ASP A 205 6.97 -8.42 -24.26
CA ASP A 205 7.79 -7.64 -25.20
C ASP A 205 8.11 -8.42 -26.50
N GLY A 206 7.22 -9.35 -26.88
CA GLY A 206 7.44 -10.35 -27.93
C GLY A 206 8.53 -11.38 -27.59
N VAL A 207 9.13 -11.29 -26.40
CA VAL A 207 10.13 -12.23 -25.91
C VAL A 207 9.40 -13.35 -25.17
N PRO A 208 9.61 -14.63 -25.54
CA PRO A 208 9.02 -15.74 -24.81
C PRO A 208 9.46 -15.72 -23.34
N THR A 209 8.51 -15.99 -22.45
CA THR A 209 8.76 -15.98 -21.00
C THR A 209 9.62 -17.18 -20.62
N LYS A 210 10.69 -16.94 -19.85
CA LYS A 210 11.46 -18.03 -19.25
C LYS A 210 10.67 -18.62 -18.09
N ASP A 211 10.54 -19.94 -18.04
CA ASP A 211 9.86 -20.65 -16.95
C ASP A 211 10.54 -22.00 -16.68
N VAL A 212 10.18 -22.66 -15.59
CA VAL A 212 10.61 -24.03 -15.28
C VAL A 212 9.79 -25.05 -16.07
N ALA A 213 10.29 -26.29 -16.12
CA ALA A 213 9.52 -27.39 -16.71
C ALA A 213 8.36 -27.75 -15.79
N HIS A 214 7.13 -27.56 -16.26
CA HIS A 214 5.94 -28.05 -15.59
C HIS A 214 5.73 -29.52 -15.95
N HIS A 215 5.75 -30.38 -14.94
CA HIS A 215 5.42 -31.79 -15.13
C HIS A 215 3.90 -31.95 -15.18
N GLN A 216 3.37 -33.14 -15.45
CA GLN A 216 1.93 -33.37 -15.26
C GLN A 216 1.62 -33.15 -13.78
N PRO A 217 0.89 -32.07 -13.42
CA PRO A 217 0.65 -31.79 -12.03
C PRO A 217 -0.36 -32.81 -11.48
N PRO A 218 -0.39 -33.04 -10.16
CA PRO A 218 -1.49 -33.75 -9.53
C PRO A 218 -2.84 -33.20 -9.99
N GLU A 219 -3.84 -34.07 -10.13
CA GLU A 219 -5.19 -33.66 -10.51
C GLU A 219 -5.72 -32.63 -9.49
N GLY A 220 -6.22 -31.49 -10.00
CA GLY A 220 -6.73 -30.40 -9.16
C GLY A 220 -5.71 -29.33 -8.74
N THR A 221 -4.46 -29.38 -9.20
CA THR A 221 -3.51 -28.27 -9.03
C THR A 221 -3.98 -27.01 -9.78
N CYS A 222 -3.84 -25.85 -9.15
CA CYS A 222 -4.18 -24.56 -9.75
C CYS A 222 -3.46 -24.36 -11.09
N SER A 223 -4.16 -23.82 -12.09
CA SER A 223 -3.60 -23.52 -13.41
C SER A 223 -2.60 -22.36 -13.38
N SER A 224 -2.80 -21.37 -12.51
CA SER A 224 -1.86 -20.26 -12.32
C SER A 224 -1.97 -19.64 -10.93
N THR A 225 -0.82 -19.37 -10.31
CA THR A 225 -0.77 -18.88 -8.92
C THR A 225 0.19 -17.72 -8.73
N ILE A 226 -0.14 -16.82 -7.81
CA ILE A 226 0.82 -15.89 -7.22
C ILE A 226 0.95 -16.24 -5.75
N THR A 227 2.15 -16.58 -5.31
CA THR A 227 2.46 -17.00 -3.94
C THR A 227 3.31 -15.94 -3.27
N TYR A 228 2.92 -15.49 -2.07
CA TYR A 228 3.83 -14.74 -1.20
C TYR A 228 4.47 -15.69 -0.20
N MET A 229 5.80 -15.77 -0.18
CA MET A 229 6.57 -16.62 0.72
C MET A 229 7.12 -15.81 1.88
N LEU A 230 6.75 -16.21 3.08
CA LEU A 230 7.16 -15.63 4.35
C LEU A 230 8.46 -16.27 4.84
N ASP A 231 9.45 -15.43 5.16
CA ASP A 231 10.79 -15.85 5.60
C ASP A 231 11.17 -15.35 6.99
N GLY A 232 10.42 -14.37 7.53
CA GLY A 232 10.67 -13.79 8.83
C GLY A 232 11.87 -12.83 8.91
N ARG A 233 12.46 -12.44 7.78
CA ARG A 233 13.57 -11.46 7.72
C ARG A 233 13.10 -10.08 8.17
N ILE A 234 11.93 -9.68 7.71
CA ILE A 234 11.35 -8.36 7.98
C ILE A 234 10.27 -8.43 9.06
N GLY A 235 9.87 -7.26 9.57
CA GLY A 235 8.82 -7.17 10.57
C GLY A 235 7.45 -7.55 10.01
N LEU A 236 6.55 -8.04 10.87
CA LEU A 236 5.18 -8.45 10.50
C LEU A 236 4.46 -7.40 9.65
N ALA A 237 4.45 -6.13 10.07
CA ALA A 237 3.76 -5.08 9.32
C ALA A 237 4.37 -4.82 7.94
N SER A 238 5.67 -5.08 7.76
CA SER A 238 6.31 -5.00 6.45
C SER A 238 5.88 -6.16 5.55
N ASP A 239 5.81 -7.39 6.08
CA ASP A 239 5.28 -8.54 5.36
C ASP A 239 3.83 -8.28 4.92
N LEU A 240 2.97 -7.82 5.84
CA LEU A 240 1.56 -7.52 5.54
C LEU A 240 1.40 -6.44 4.48
N ALA A 241 2.27 -5.42 4.49
CA ALA A 241 2.27 -4.38 3.46
C ALA A 241 2.60 -4.94 2.08
N LEU A 242 3.60 -5.83 1.98
CA LEU A 242 3.97 -6.49 0.73
C LEU A 242 2.87 -7.47 0.27
N ILE A 243 2.36 -8.31 1.18
CA ILE A 243 1.24 -9.22 0.92
C ILE A 243 0.04 -8.45 0.39
N ALA A 244 -0.30 -7.31 0.97
CA ALA A 244 -1.44 -6.50 0.52
C ALA A 244 -1.32 -6.08 -0.95
N GLN A 245 -0.11 -5.71 -1.40
CA GLN A 245 0.14 -5.39 -2.80
C GLN A 245 0.10 -6.64 -3.69
N ILE A 246 0.78 -7.71 -3.30
CA ILE A 246 0.84 -8.94 -4.10
C ILE A 246 -0.54 -9.60 -4.23
N ALA A 247 -1.36 -9.58 -3.17
CA ALA A 247 -2.74 -10.04 -3.21
C ALA A 247 -3.59 -9.22 -4.21
N ALA A 248 -3.38 -7.90 -4.27
CA ALA A 248 -4.05 -7.04 -5.25
C ALA A 248 -3.59 -7.35 -6.69
N LEU A 249 -2.30 -7.66 -6.89
CA LEU A 249 -1.80 -8.13 -8.19
C LEU A 249 -2.43 -9.46 -8.60
N ALA A 250 -2.64 -10.37 -7.66
CA ALA A 250 -3.29 -11.66 -7.92
C ALA A 250 -4.74 -11.50 -8.35
N ARG A 251 -5.50 -10.60 -7.67
CA ARG A 251 -6.87 -10.23 -8.10
C ARG A 251 -6.88 -9.67 -9.51
N GLU A 252 -6.01 -8.70 -9.79
CA GLU A 252 -5.92 -8.07 -11.12
C GLU A 252 -5.58 -9.06 -12.23
N ARG A 253 -4.66 -9.98 -11.97
CA ARG A 253 -4.20 -10.97 -12.95
C ARG A 253 -5.08 -12.20 -13.03
N ASN A 254 -6.16 -12.25 -12.26
CA ASN A 254 -7.05 -13.41 -12.16
C ASN A 254 -6.26 -14.69 -11.89
N ARG A 255 -5.38 -14.68 -10.88
CA ARG A 255 -4.55 -15.81 -10.45
C ARG A 255 -4.88 -16.19 -9.02
N THR A 256 -4.78 -17.47 -8.68
CA THR A 256 -5.01 -17.92 -7.31
C THR A 256 -3.90 -17.39 -6.40
N PHE A 257 -4.28 -16.64 -5.37
CA PHE A 257 -3.34 -16.10 -4.38
C PHE A 257 -3.07 -17.12 -3.27
N LEU A 258 -1.81 -17.32 -2.93
CA LEU A 258 -1.36 -18.25 -1.90
C LEU A 258 -0.37 -17.57 -0.96
N VAL A 259 -0.32 -18.03 0.29
CA VAL A 259 0.72 -17.67 1.26
C VAL A 259 1.47 -18.95 1.61
N ASP A 260 2.79 -18.92 1.45
CA ASP A 260 3.70 -19.97 1.89
C ASP A 260 4.41 -19.53 3.17
N ASP A 261 4.16 -20.24 4.27
CA ASP A 261 4.72 -19.96 5.59
C ASP A 261 5.83 -20.94 6.01
N THR A 262 6.38 -21.70 5.06
CA THR A 262 7.38 -22.75 5.31
C THR A 262 8.58 -22.25 6.11
N TYR A 263 9.06 -21.04 5.82
CA TYR A 263 10.23 -20.44 6.48
C TYR A 263 9.89 -19.35 7.48
N TRP A 264 8.62 -19.17 7.83
CA TRP A 264 8.22 -18.04 8.65
C TRP A 264 8.60 -18.23 10.11
N ASN A 265 9.22 -17.21 10.71
CA ASN A 265 9.68 -17.24 12.09
C ASN A 265 8.60 -16.86 13.12
N ARG A 266 7.32 -16.70 12.72
CA ARG A 266 6.25 -16.24 13.62
C ARG A 266 5.17 -17.30 13.90
N GLY A 267 5.40 -18.54 13.48
CA GLY A 267 4.40 -19.62 13.50
C GLY A 267 3.81 -19.84 12.11
N LYS A 268 2.60 -20.40 12.04
CA LYS A 268 1.84 -20.56 10.80
C LYS A 268 1.03 -19.33 10.49
N TRP A 269 0.80 -19.06 9.20
CA TRP A 269 -0.11 -18.02 8.75
C TRP A 269 -1.47 -18.16 9.44
N THR A 270 -1.98 -19.39 9.50
CA THR A 270 -3.27 -19.73 10.11
C THR A 270 -3.32 -19.59 11.63
N ASP A 271 -2.17 -19.48 12.31
CA ASP A 271 -2.15 -19.12 13.74
C ASP A 271 -2.64 -17.69 13.99
N HIS A 272 -2.53 -16.85 12.96
CA HIS A 272 -2.69 -15.39 13.04
C HIS A 272 -3.79 -14.82 12.16
N PHE A 273 -3.98 -15.41 10.97
CA PHE A 273 -4.88 -14.94 9.93
C PHE A 273 -5.69 -16.09 9.34
N GLN A 274 -6.82 -15.77 8.71
CA GLN A 274 -7.60 -16.75 7.95
C GLN A 274 -6.85 -17.16 6.69
N ASP A 275 -7.10 -18.39 6.23
CA ASP A 275 -6.57 -18.86 4.95
C ASP A 275 -7.01 -17.93 3.83
N VAL A 276 -6.04 -17.38 3.08
CA VAL A 276 -6.29 -16.41 2.02
C VAL A 276 -7.15 -16.96 0.88
N ARG A 277 -7.22 -18.30 0.74
CA ARG A 277 -8.07 -18.96 -0.26
C ARG A 277 -9.55 -18.85 0.08
N LEU A 278 -9.89 -18.65 1.37
CA LEU A 278 -11.26 -18.44 1.83
C LEU A 278 -11.67 -16.98 1.67
N THR A 279 -10.74 -16.05 1.91
CA THR A 279 -11.00 -14.61 1.90
C THR A 279 -10.85 -13.97 0.52
N GLN A 280 -10.01 -14.54 -0.35
CA GLN A 280 -9.82 -14.17 -1.74
C GLN A 280 -9.82 -15.44 -2.60
N PRO A 281 -11.00 -16.01 -2.90
CA PRO A 281 -11.08 -17.18 -3.76
C PRO A 281 -10.51 -16.86 -5.15
N GLY A 282 -9.62 -17.73 -5.64
CA GLY A 282 -9.05 -17.63 -6.98
C GLY A 282 -10.04 -18.01 -8.09
N PRO A 283 -9.62 -17.95 -9.37
CA PRO A 283 -10.42 -18.40 -10.51
C PRO A 283 -10.82 -19.88 -10.43
N GLU A 284 -10.05 -20.68 -9.70
CA GLU A 284 -10.28 -22.11 -9.47
C GLU A 284 -10.43 -22.36 -7.96
N PRO A 285 -11.61 -22.13 -7.38
CA PRO A 285 -11.83 -22.31 -5.95
C PRO A 285 -11.53 -23.74 -5.50
N GLY A 286 -10.73 -23.89 -4.46
CA GLY A 286 -10.36 -25.20 -3.90
C GLY A 286 -9.25 -25.94 -4.63
N CYS A 287 -8.61 -25.33 -5.65
CA CYS A 287 -7.44 -25.93 -6.30
C CYS A 287 -6.28 -26.13 -5.32
N LEU A 288 -5.46 -27.13 -5.60
CA LEU A 288 -4.26 -27.46 -4.83
C LEU A 288 -3.09 -26.55 -5.22
N PRO A 289 -2.25 -26.15 -4.25
CA PRO A 289 -1.03 -25.39 -4.56
C PRO A 289 -0.14 -26.18 -5.54
N PRO A 290 0.62 -25.48 -6.41
CA PRO A 290 1.55 -26.13 -7.33
C PRO A 290 2.68 -26.82 -6.56
N PRO A 291 3.34 -27.83 -7.17
CA PRO A 291 4.58 -28.38 -6.64
C PRO A 291 5.62 -27.29 -6.41
N SER A 292 6.40 -27.40 -5.34
CA SER A 292 7.37 -26.39 -4.94
C SER A 292 8.50 -26.19 -5.95
N GLU A 293 8.79 -27.21 -6.77
CA GLU A 293 9.74 -27.19 -7.88
C GLU A 293 9.28 -26.28 -9.02
N GLU A 294 7.98 -26.01 -9.12
CA GLU A 294 7.38 -25.19 -10.18
C GLU A 294 7.28 -23.70 -9.81
N LEU A 295 7.61 -23.32 -8.57
CA LEU A 295 7.59 -21.94 -8.10
C LEU A 295 8.79 -21.17 -8.65
N VAL A 296 8.54 -20.04 -9.32
CA VAL A 296 9.58 -19.21 -9.92
C VAL A 296 9.43 -17.75 -9.50
N ALA A 297 10.52 -17.11 -9.08
CA ALA A 297 10.49 -15.72 -8.65
C ALA A 297 10.60 -14.72 -9.81
N CYS A 298 11.46 -14.98 -10.78
CA CYS A 298 11.67 -14.14 -11.95
C CYS A 298 11.68 -14.99 -13.23
N PRO A 299 11.03 -14.56 -14.33
CA PRO A 299 10.26 -13.32 -14.52
C PRO A 299 8.83 -13.37 -13.92
N ARG A 300 8.07 -12.26 -13.96
CA ARG A 300 6.72 -12.14 -13.35
C ARG A 300 5.64 -12.94 -14.08
N GLN A 301 5.85 -13.20 -15.36
CA GLN A 301 4.91 -13.82 -16.30
C GLN A 301 4.86 -15.36 -16.17
N VAL A 302 5.72 -15.95 -15.34
CA VAL A 302 5.75 -17.39 -15.08
C VAL A 302 4.41 -17.91 -14.56
N LYS A 303 4.12 -19.19 -14.80
CA LYS A 303 2.84 -19.83 -14.46
C LYS A 303 2.57 -19.85 -12.96
N HIS A 304 3.59 -20.08 -12.15
CA HIS A 304 3.53 -20.09 -10.69
C HIS A 304 4.55 -19.11 -10.11
N TRP A 305 4.12 -17.87 -9.94
CA TRP A 305 5.01 -16.78 -9.54
C TRP A 305 5.11 -16.69 -8.02
N VAL A 306 6.33 -16.70 -7.47
CA VAL A 306 6.58 -16.54 -6.04
C VAL A 306 7.30 -15.22 -5.73
N VAL A 307 6.87 -14.54 -4.67
CA VAL A 307 7.48 -13.30 -4.18
C VAL A 307 7.77 -13.44 -2.71
N ASN A 308 8.94 -12.99 -2.27
CA ASN A 308 9.29 -12.87 -0.85
C ASN A 308 9.87 -11.48 -0.56
N SER A 309 10.22 -11.22 0.69
CA SER A 309 10.78 -9.94 1.13
C SER A 309 12.04 -9.54 0.35
N HIS A 310 12.88 -10.50 -0.03
CA HIS A 310 14.12 -10.24 -0.76
C HIS A 310 13.92 -10.03 -2.27
N THR A 311 12.95 -10.72 -2.88
CA THR A 311 12.67 -10.59 -4.32
C THR A 311 11.73 -9.44 -4.63
N ALA A 312 11.05 -8.89 -3.62
CA ALA A 312 10.15 -7.75 -3.76
C ALA A 312 10.79 -6.59 -4.54
N LYS A 313 12.09 -6.31 -4.35
CA LYS A 313 12.81 -5.24 -5.08
C LYS A 313 12.83 -5.38 -6.59
N PHE A 314 12.76 -6.61 -7.11
CA PHE A 314 12.65 -6.82 -8.54
C PHE A 314 11.25 -6.47 -9.06
N HIS A 315 10.23 -6.64 -8.23
CA HIS A 315 8.83 -6.63 -8.66
C HIS A 315 8.04 -5.38 -8.26
N LEU A 316 8.40 -4.72 -7.16
CA LEU A 316 7.71 -3.57 -6.56
C LEU A 316 8.61 -2.31 -6.58
N SER A 317 9.43 -2.18 -7.62
CA SER A 317 10.29 -1.01 -7.87
C SER A 317 9.64 -0.03 -8.85
N HIS A 318 10.41 0.84 -9.51
CA HIS A 318 9.90 1.88 -10.41
C HIS A 318 8.91 1.39 -11.46
N GLY A 319 9.08 0.18 -12.02
CA GLY A 319 8.11 -0.35 -12.97
C GLY A 319 6.72 -0.58 -12.38
N PHE A 320 6.63 -0.88 -11.08
CA PHE A 320 5.37 -0.97 -10.34
C PHE A 320 4.78 0.42 -10.13
N GLU A 321 5.59 1.37 -9.65
CA GLU A 321 5.18 2.76 -9.45
C GLU A 321 4.62 3.35 -10.75
N ASP A 322 5.35 3.23 -11.86
CA ASP A 322 4.94 3.73 -13.17
C ASP A 322 3.60 3.13 -13.66
N GLN A 323 3.30 1.89 -13.27
CA GLN A 323 2.10 1.18 -13.69
C GLN A 323 0.87 1.49 -12.83
N TYR A 324 1.07 1.66 -11.53
CA TYR A 324 -0.03 1.73 -10.56
C TYR A 324 -0.19 3.09 -9.90
N GLU A 325 0.73 4.01 -10.08
CA GLU A 325 0.51 5.41 -9.74
C GLU A 325 -0.37 6.11 -10.77
N ASP A 326 -1.09 7.14 -10.31
CA ASP A 326 -1.74 8.08 -11.23
C ASP A 326 -0.68 9.04 -11.79
N ALA A 327 -0.30 8.82 -13.05
CA ALA A 327 0.69 9.64 -13.75
C ALA A 327 0.24 11.10 -13.99
N TYR A 328 -1.06 11.39 -13.91
CA TYR A 328 -1.61 12.73 -14.10
C TYR A 328 -1.78 13.51 -12.79
N ALA A 329 -1.75 12.81 -11.66
CA ALA A 329 -1.76 13.41 -10.35
C ALA A 329 -0.39 13.98 -9.95
N ARG A 330 -0.37 14.81 -8.90
CA ARG A 330 0.86 15.39 -8.33
C ARG A 330 1.09 14.88 -6.91
N ASN A 331 2.37 14.73 -6.56
CA ASN A 331 2.82 14.36 -5.21
C ASN A 331 2.04 13.15 -4.65
N LEU A 332 1.48 13.26 -3.45
CA LEU A 332 0.83 12.17 -2.74
C LEU A 332 -0.38 11.61 -3.51
N ASN A 333 -1.10 12.44 -4.28
CA ASN A 333 -2.26 11.99 -5.07
C ASN A 333 -1.91 10.90 -6.09
N ARG A 334 -0.66 10.84 -6.55
CA ARG A 334 -0.16 9.78 -7.44
C ARG A 334 -0.31 8.39 -6.81
N LEU A 335 -0.21 8.31 -5.49
CA LEU A 335 -0.20 7.06 -4.73
C LEU A 335 -1.60 6.55 -4.37
N LYS A 336 -2.66 7.31 -4.68
CA LYS A 336 -4.04 6.96 -4.34
C LYS A 336 -4.47 5.59 -4.87
N PRO A 337 -4.16 5.18 -6.11
CA PRO A 337 -4.57 3.86 -6.58
C PRO A 337 -3.85 2.72 -5.85
N ILE A 338 -2.55 2.87 -5.54
CA ILE A 338 -1.78 1.92 -4.74
C ILE A 338 -2.35 1.82 -3.31
N PHE A 339 -2.76 2.95 -2.73
CA PHE A 339 -3.41 3.01 -1.43
C PHE A 339 -4.72 2.24 -1.38
N LEU A 340 -5.60 2.46 -2.36
CA LEU A 340 -6.90 1.80 -2.40
C LEU A 340 -6.76 0.29 -2.55
N ARG A 341 -5.81 -0.17 -3.39
CA ARG A 341 -5.47 -1.59 -3.54
C ARG A 341 -4.96 -2.22 -2.25
N ALA A 342 -4.08 -1.51 -1.53
CA ALA A 342 -3.59 -1.95 -0.22
C ALA A 342 -4.72 -2.06 0.79
N SER A 343 -5.57 -1.03 0.87
CA SER A 343 -6.71 -0.93 1.77
C SER A 343 -7.70 -2.08 1.56
N GLU A 344 -8.02 -2.39 0.30
CA GLU A 344 -8.88 -3.52 -0.06
C GLU A 344 -8.27 -4.84 0.42
N SER A 345 -7.00 -5.11 0.12
CA SER A 345 -6.35 -6.37 0.54
C SER A 345 -6.23 -6.50 2.06
N LEU A 346 -5.95 -5.42 2.78
CA LEU A 346 -5.88 -5.43 4.25
C LEU A 346 -7.23 -5.69 4.91
N THR A 347 -8.32 -5.32 4.25
CA THR A 347 -9.68 -5.44 4.80
C THR A 347 -10.34 -6.77 4.41
N GLN A 348 -10.16 -7.17 3.15
CA GLN A 348 -10.86 -8.31 2.56
C GLN A 348 -10.00 -9.57 2.58
N THR A 349 -8.74 -9.50 2.15
CA THR A 349 -7.87 -10.69 2.00
C THR A 349 -7.21 -11.09 3.32
N ILE A 350 -6.60 -10.14 4.01
CA ILE A 350 -5.85 -10.39 5.25
C ILE A 350 -6.83 -10.23 6.40
N ARG A 351 -7.50 -11.30 6.81
CA ARG A 351 -8.41 -11.28 7.97
C ARG A 351 -7.79 -12.01 9.16
N PRO A 352 -7.94 -11.52 10.41
CA PRO A 352 -7.43 -12.21 11.59
C PRO A 352 -8.05 -13.60 11.73
N SER A 353 -7.27 -14.54 12.28
CA SER A 353 -7.79 -15.84 12.71
C SER A 353 -8.88 -15.65 13.77
N GLU A 354 -9.76 -16.63 13.95
CA GLU A 354 -10.84 -16.59 14.95
C GLU A 354 -10.34 -16.14 16.32
N LYS A 355 -9.25 -16.75 16.80
CA LYS A 355 -8.62 -16.40 18.08
C LYS A 355 -8.13 -14.95 18.14
N ASN A 356 -7.53 -14.44 17.07
CA ASN A 356 -7.06 -13.05 17.05
C ASN A 356 -8.23 -12.07 16.92
N ALA A 357 -9.27 -12.42 16.17
CA ALA A 357 -10.50 -11.64 16.08
C ALA A 357 -11.17 -11.52 17.46
N GLU A 358 -11.25 -12.62 18.21
CA GLU A 358 -11.76 -12.62 19.59
C GLU A 358 -10.96 -11.70 20.52
N LEU A 359 -9.62 -11.77 20.48
CA LEU A 359 -8.75 -10.91 21.30
C LEU A 359 -8.90 -9.43 20.93
N ILE A 360 -9.00 -9.12 19.64
CA ILE A 360 -9.26 -7.75 19.16
C ILE A 360 -10.62 -7.27 19.66
N ALA A 361 -11.66 -8.11 19.54
CA ALA A 361 -13.01 -7.79 20.01
C ALA A 361 -13.07 -7.61 21.54
N GLU A 362 -12.39 -8.46 22.31
CA GLU A 362 -12.26 -8.35 23.77
C GLU A 362 -11.59 -7.02 24.16
N THR A 363 -10.48 -6.69 23.51
CA THR A 363 -9.73 -5.44 23.76
C THR A 363 -10.56 -4.21 23.40
N ARG A 364 -11.24 -4.24 22.25
CA ARG A 364 -12.19 -3.20 21.86
C ARG A 364 -13.28 -3.08 22.91
N LYS A 365 -13.98 -4.16 23.27
CA LYS A 365 -15.04 -4.14 24.29
C LYS A 365 -14.58 -3.48 25.59
N GLU A 366 -13.40 -3.80 26.08
CA GLU A 366 -12.81 -3.17 27.26
C GLU A 366 -12.60 -1.66 27.07
N LEU A 367 -11.99 -1.25 25.95
CA LEU A 367 -11.82 0.15 25.59
C LEU A 367 -13.17 0.88 25.53
N GLY A 368 -14.20 0.22 24.97
CA GLY A 368 -15.57 0.73 24.85
C GLY A 368 -16.23 1.08 26.17
N THR A 369 -15.93 0.32 27.23
CA THR A 369 -16.45 0.65 28.57
C THR A 369 -15.87 1.94 29.14
N LYS A 370 -14.74 2.42 28.59
CA LYS A 370 -14.00 3.59 29.05
C LYS A 370 -14.19 4.82 28.17
N ILE A 371 -14.84 4.68 27.01
CA ILE A 371 -15.02 5.78 26.04
C ILE A 371 -16.50 6.02 25.77
N SER A 372 -16.88 7.29 25.67
CA SER A 372 -18.21 7.69 25.19
C SER A 372 -18.27 7.84 23.67
N SER A 373 -17.12 7.90 22.99
CA SER A 373 -16.96 8.15 21.55
C SER A 373 -15.61 7.62 21.05
N ASN A 374 -15.13 8.09 19.89
CA ASN A 374 -13.87 7.68 19.24
C ASN A 374 -12.62 8.01 20.08
N TYR A 375 -11.49 7.40 19.73
CA TYR A 375 -10.20 7.56 20.42
C TYR A 375 -9.05 7.91 19.46
N ILE A 376 -7.87 8.23 19.99
CA ILE A 376 -6.66 8.48 19.20
C ILE A 376 -5.73 7.25 19.33
N GLY A 377 -5.27 6.71 18.20
CA GLY A 377 -4.23 5.68 18.18
C GLY A 377 -2.83 6.31 18.24
N VAL A 378 -1.96 5.80 19.10
CA VAL A 378 -0.57 6.26 19.21
C VAL A 378 0.34 5.04 19.11
N HIS A 379 1.30 5.09 18.19
CA HIS A 379 2.31 4.05 18.05
C HIS A 379 3.72 4.63 18.17
N ILE A 380 4.42 4.23 19.23
CA ILE A 380 5.77 4.69 19.56
C ILE A 380 6.74 3.55 19.22
N ARG A 381 7.58 3.74 18.20
CA ARG A 381 8.61 2.77 17.83
C ARG A 381 9.94 3.09 18.52
N ARG A 382 10.47 2.13 19.28
CA ARG A 382 11.74 2.13 20.00
C ARG A 382 12.55 0.89 19.61
N GLY A 383 12.93 0.05 20.58
CA GLY A 383 13.61 -1.22 20.32
C GLY A 383 14.86 -1.07 19.47
N ASP A 384 15.02 -1.97 18.51
CA ASP A 384 16.10 -1.95 17.52
C ASP A 384 15.97 -0.89 16.40
N HIS A 385 14.87 -0.12 16.34
CA HIS A 385 14.64 0.83 15.25
C HIS A 385 14.73 2.29 15.71
N LYS A 386 15.64 3.04 15.10
CA LYS A 386 15.88 4.47 15.40
C LYS A 386 15.03 5.40 14.53
N ALA A 387 14.91 6.65 14.95
CA ALA A 387 14.24 7.67 14.15
C ALA A 387 15.00 7.93 12.85
N LYS A 388 14.28 8.18 11.75
CA LYS A 388 14.91 8.45 10.45
C LYS A 388 15.39 9.90 10.37
N PHE A 389 14.63 10.85 10.90
CA PHE A 389 14.87 12.29 10.72
C PHE A 389 15.18 13.01 12.03
N THR A 390 14.23 13.03 12.96
CA THR A 390 14.38 13.74 14.24
C THR A 390 14.87 12.78 15.32
N LYS A 391 16.14 12.92 15.70
CA LYS A 391 16.78 12.12 16.74
C LYS A 391 16.93 12.94 18.01
N GLY A 392 16.37 12.44 19.12
CA GLY A 392 16.77 12.84 20.45
C GLY A 392 18.15 12.25 20.81
N PRO A 393 18.63 12.47 22.05
CA PRO A 393 19.94 12.00 22.50
C PRO A 393 20.19 10.50 22.29
N GLU A 394 19.14 9.68 22.38
CA GLU A 394 19.20 8.22 22.25
C GLU A 394 18.92 7.70 20.83
N GLY A 395 18.81 8.61 19.85
CA GLY A 395 18.50 8.27 18.46
C GLY A 395 17.02 7.99 18.17
N TYR A 396 16.13 8.20 19.13
CA TYR A 396 14.67 8.04 18.98
C TYR A 396 13.95 9.40 18.88
N VAL A 397 12.72 9.40 18.38
CA VAL A 397 11.87 10.60 18.44
C VAL A 397 11.48 10.86 19.91
N PRO A 398 11.71 12.06 20.46
CA PRO A 398 11.31 12.41 21.82
C PRO A 398 9.82 12.17 22.09
N ILE A 399 9.46 11.63 23.27
CA ILE A 399 8.07 11.30 23.63
C ILE A 399 7.18 12.55 23.65
N GLU A 400 7.77 13.70 24.01
CA GLU A 400 7.15 15.01 24.02
C GLU A 400 6.56 15.38 22.66
N ASN A 401 7.16 14.93 21.55
CA ASN A 401 6.61 15.19 20.22
C ASN A 401 5.29 14.46 20.01
N PHE A 402 5.16 13.21 20.48
CA PHE A 402 3.91 12.46 20.42
C PHE A 402 2.84 13.11 21.30
N VAL A 403 3.21 13.48 22.52
CA VAL A 403 2.32 14.19 23.47
C VAL A 403 1.80 15.49 22.86
N ASN A 404 2.67 16.29 22.25
CA ASN A 404 2.30 17.55 21.62
C ASN A 404 1.37 17.37 20.42
N GLU A 405 1.59 16.36 19.57
CA GLU A 405 0.66 16.08 18.46
C GLU A 405 -0.70 15.58 18.96
N VAL A 406 -0.74 14.73 19.99
CA VAL A 406 -1.99 14.28 20.60
C VAL A 406 -2.79 15.47 21.17
N LYS A 407 -2.13 16.43 21.82
CA LYS A 407 -2.77 17.69 22.24
C LYS A 407 -3.36 18.44 21.05
N GLY A 408 -2.56 18.62 19.99
CA GLY A 408 -3.00 19.32 18.80
C GLY A 408 -4.22 18.65 18.14
N ILE A 409 -4.28 17.32 18.12
CA ILE A 409 -5.45 16.57 17.63
C ILE A 409 -6.66 16.80 18.53
N LYS A 410 -6.49 16.70 19.85
CA LYS A 410 -7.56 16.96 20.82
C LYS A 410 -8.16 18.35 20.58
N GLU A 411 -7.32 19.37 20.50
CA GLU A 411 -7.75 20.76 20.27
C GLU A 411 -8.43 20.97 18.91
N ARG A 412 -8.04 20.22 17.88
CA ARG A 412 -8.61 20.34 16.52
C ARG A 412 -9.94 19.62 16.33
N PHE A 413 -10.09 18.43 16.93
CA PHE A 413 -11.15 17.49 16.54
C PHE A 413 -12.10 17.08 17.66
N PHE A 414 -11.76 17.32 18.93
CA PHE A 414 -12.58 16.91 20.07
C PHE A 414 -13.15 18.14 20.78
N ALA A 415 -14.36 18.02 21.33
CA ALA A 415 -15.01 19.16 21.97
C ALA A 415 -14.29 19.55 23.27
N GLU A 416 -14.37 20.83 23.63
CA GLU A 416 -13.79 21.34 24.85
C GLU A 416 -14.49 20.72 26.07
N GLY A 417 -13.71 20.19 27.02
CA GLY A 417 -14.23 19.49 28.20
C GLY A 417 -14.43 17.98 28.01
N ASP A 418 -14.41 17.47 26.77
CA ASP A 418 -14.51 16.03 26.54
C ASP A 418 -13.26 15.29 27.06
N THR A 419 -13.52 14.10 27.59
CA THR A 419 -12.47 13.14 27.90
C THR A 419 -12.08 12.43 26.61
N THR A 420 -10.83 12.61 26.19
CA THR A 420 -10.30 11.95 25.00
C THR A 420 -9.53 10.70 25.43
N MET A 421 -9.86 9.56 24.83
CA MET A 421 -9.11 8.34 25.04
C MET A 421 -7.97 8.22 24.04
N VAL A 422 -6.84 7.69 24.49
CA VAL A 422 -5.66 7.41 23.68
C VAL A 422 -5.29 5.94 23.84
N TYR A 423 -5.36 5.17 22.76
CA TYR A 423 -4.76 3.84 22.73
C TYR A 423 -3.28 3.99 22.40
N VAL A 424 -2.39 3.57 23.30
CA VAL A 424 -0.94 3.65 23.11
C VAL A 424 -0.33 2.27 22.98
N ALA A 425 0.36 2.04 21.87
CA ALA A 425 1.19 0.87 21.64
C ALA A 425 2.65 1.27 21.48
N SER A 426 3.53 0.47 22.03
CA SER A 426 4.98 0.59 21.88
C SER A 426 5.60 -0.78 21.96
N ASP A 427 6.68 -0.95 21.24
CA ASP A 427 7.53 -2.12 21.35
C ASP A 427 8.47 -2.06 22.57
N ASP A 428 8.43 -0.97 23.34
CA ASP A 428 9.14 -0.75 24.60
C ASP A 428 8.17 -0.26 25.69
N PRO A 429 7.97 -1.01 26.80
CA PRO A 429 7.04 -0.64 27.87
C PRO A 429 7.42 0.67 28.57
N TYR A 430 8.72 1.01 28.67
CA TYR A 430 9.15 2.25 29.30
C TYR A 430 8.68 3.49 28.52
N ALA A 431 8.58 3.37 27.19
CA ALA A 431 8.06 4.45 26.36
C ALA A 431 6.54 4.65 26.55
N ILE A 432 5.80 3.59 26.89
CA ILE A 432 4.38 3.69 27.27
C ILE A 432 4.27 4.47 28.57
N GLU A 433 4.95 4.00 29.63
CA GLU A 433 4.93 4.66 30.95
C GLU A 433 5.34 6.13 30.87
N SER A 434 6.39 6.44 30.10
CA SER A 434 6.86 7.80 29.87
C SER A 434 5.81 8.66 29.17
N PHE A 435 5.13 8.11 28.16
CA PHE A 435 4.05 8.81 27.46
C PHE A 435 2.86 9.09 28.38
N GLU A 436 2.43 8.10 29.16
CA GLU A 436 1.31 8.21 30.10
C GLU A 436 1.57 9.26 31.20
N LYS A 437 2.80 9.28 31.73
CA LYS A 437 3.23 10.31 32.67
C LYS A 437 3.23 11.70 32.03
N LEU A 438 3.86 11.84 30.86
CA LEU A 438 4.00 13.15 30.23
C LEU A 438 2.66 13.71 29.75
N ILE A 439 1.75 12.89 29.23
CA ILE A 439 0.43 13.35 28.75
C ILE A 439 -0.47 13.79 29.92
N SER A 440 -0.39 13.10 31.06
CA SER A 440 -1.17 13.44 32.25
C SER A 440 -0.69 14.73 32.93
N GLU A 441 0.62 15.00 32.94
CA GLU A 441 1.20 16.27 33.42
C GLU A 441 0.93 17.44 32.47
N SER A 442 0.70 17.14 31.19
CA SER A 442 0.70 18.10 30.10
C SER A 442 -0.59 18.89 29.90
N LEU A 443 -1.72 18.35 30.35
CA LEU A 443 -3.06 18.86 30.06
C LEU A 443 -3.70 19.40 31.33
N SER A 444 -4.03 20.69 31.32
CA SER A 444 -4.74 21.31 32.42
C SER A 444 -6.16 20.73 32.56
N PRO A 445 -6.66 20.49 33.78
CA PRO A 445 -8.03 20.00 34.03
C PRO A 445 -9.13 20.80 33.32
N SER A 446 -8.88 22.10 33.09
CA SER A 446 -9.81 23.01 32.41
C SER A 446 -10.00 22.74 30.91
N ARG A 447 -9.08 22.03 30.24
CA ARG A 447 -9.17 21.68 28.80
C ARG A 447 -9.61 20.24 28.55
N GLY A 448 -10.22 19.62 29.55
CA GLY A 448 -10.66 18.22 29.52
C GLY A 448 -9.52 17.22 29.71
N TYR A 449 -9.85 16.03 30.16
CA TYR A 449 -8.86 14.99 30.49
C TYR A 449 -8.45 14.16 29.27
N VAL A 450 -7.21 13.67 29.26
CA VAL A 450 -6.79 12.58 28.37
C VAL A 450 -6.56 11.35 29.23
N GLN A 451 -7.20 10.25 28.84
CA GLN A 451 -6.96 8.94 29.44
C GLN A 451 -6.20 8.08 28.44
N THR A 452 -5.33 7.22 28.96
CA THR A 452 -4.56 6.28 28.15
C THR A 452 -5.05 4.85 28.39
N PHE A 453 -4.90 4.02 27.37
CA PHE A 453 -5.12 2.59 27.46
C PHE A 453 -4.06 1.86 26.62
N SER A 454 -3.57 0.74 27.13
CA SER A 454 -2.63 -0.16 26.47
C SER A 454 -2.89 -1.59 26.94
N LEU A 455 -2.34 -2.58 26.25
CA LEU A 455 -2.46 -3.98 26.69
C LEU A 455 -1.93 -4.21 28.11
N HIS A 456 -0.89 -3.47 28.53
CA HIS A 456 -0.35 -3.54 29.89
C HIS A 456 -1.39 -3.14 30.96
N ALA A 457 -2.28 -2.20 30.63
CA ALA A 457 -3.29 -1.66 31.51
C ALA A 457 -4.63 -2.42 31.46
N SER A 458 -4.73 -3.48 30.65
CA SER A 458 -5.96 -4.27 30.54
C SER A 458 -6.33 -4.93 31.87
N SER A 459 -7.63 -5.00 32.17
CA SER A 459 -8.19 -5.76 33.29
C SER A 459 -8.16 -7.27 33.05
N SER A 460 -8.11 -7.69 31.79
CA SER A 460 -8.04 -9.09 31.39
C SER A 460 -6.61 -9.63 31.50
N SER A 461 -6.43 -10.76 32.19
CA SER A 461 -5.11 -11.39 32.31
C SER A 461 -4.61 -11.98 30.99
N SER A 462 -5.51 -12.43 30.11
CA SER A 462 -5.15 -12.94 28.78
C SER A 462 -4.60 -11.81 27.91
N LEU A 463 -5.22 -10.64 27.92
CA LEU A 463 -4.75 -9.47 27.16
C LEU A 463 -3.45 -8.91 27.72
N ARG A 464 -3.31 -8.78 29.05
CA ARG A 464 -2.04 -8.35 29.67
C ARG A 464 -0.88 -9.29 29.33
N ALA A 465 -1.14 -10.59 29.20
CA ALA A 465 -0.12 -11.56 28.84
C ALA A 465 0.42 -11.38 27.41
N LEU A 466 -0.32 -10.68 26.53
CA LEU A 466 0.12 -10.37 25.16
C LEU A 466 1.02 -9.13 25.08
N ALA A 467 1.05 -8.31 26.13
CA ALA A 467 1.81 -7.07 26.15
C ALA A 467 3.32 -7.34 26.12
N SER A 468 4.08 -6.52 25.38
CA SER A 468 5.53 -6.76 25.23
C SER A 468 6.25 -6.60 26.57
N PRO A 469 6.96 -7.62 27.06
CA PRO A 469 7.61 -7.54 28.38
C PRO A 469 8.85 -6.66 28.39
N LYS A 470 9.42 -6.35 27.21
CA LYS A 470 10.65 -5.56 27.04
C LYS A 470 10.70 -4.92 25.66
N ALA A 471 11.68 -4.04 25.46
CA ALA A 471 12.01 -3.46 24.17
C ALA A 471 12.23 -4.54 23.09
N TYR A 472 11.60 -4.40 21.93
CA TYR A 472 11.73 -5.34 20.82
C TYR A 472 13.09 -5.24 20.13
N VAL A 473 13.74 -6.39 19.94
CA VAL A 473 14.97 -6.53 19.14
C VAL A 473 14.81 -7.74 18.24
N GLN A 474 14.89 -7.56 16.91
CA GLN A 474 14.66 -8.63 15.94
C GLN A 474 15.62 -9.82 16.13
N ALA A 475 16.88 -9.57 16.45
CA ALA A 475 17.86 -10.62 16.70
C ALA A 475 17.48 -11.49 17.91
N GLU A 476 16.99 -10.88 18.99
CA GLU A 476 16.50 -11.59 20.17
C GLU A 476 15.23 -12.36 19.87
N PHE A 477 14.28 -11.74 19.14
CA PHE A 477 13.06 -12.41 18.70
C PHE A 477 13.36 -13.65 17.85
N ASN A 478 14.35 -13.56 16.95
CA ASN A 478 14.77 -14.69 16.12
C ASN A 478 15.32 -15.85 16.97
N ALA A 479 16.04 -15.53 18.05
CA ALA A 479 16.63 -16.50 18.97
C ALA A 479 15.61 -17.16 19.92
N LEU A 480 14.40 -16.61 20.07
CA LEU A 480 13.35 -17.27 20.84
C LEU A 480 13.02 -18.64 20.25
N HIS A 481 12.64 -19.60 21.09
CA HIS A 481 12.21 -20.93 20.65
C HIS A 481 10.71 -21.10 20.92
N GLU A 482 10.27 -20.62 22.07
CA GLU A 482 8.87 -20.58 22.51
C GLU A 482 8.34 -19.13 22.43
N ASP A 483 7.04 -18.92 22.63
CA ASP A 483 6.37 -17.60 22.70
C ASP A 483 6.26 -16.72 21.44
N LYS A 484 6.94 -17.04 20.32
CA LYS A 484 6.87 -16.19 19.09
C LYS A 484 5.46 -15.96 18.59
N VAL A 485 4.61 -16.98 18.65
CA VAL A 485 3.19 -16.89 18.26
C VAL A 485 2.47 -15.92 19.20
N MET A 486 2.67 -16.03 20.51
CA MET A 486 2.02 -15.17 21.50
C MET A 486 2.44 -13.70 21.34
N LEU A 487 3.75 -13.42 21.21
CA LEU A 487 4.27 -12.07 20.99
C LEU A 487 3.76 -11.48 19.67
N THR A 488 3.68 -12.30 18.62
CA THR A 488 3.13 -11.87 17.32
C THR A 488 1.64 -11.53 17.46
N ARG A 489 0.87 -12.28 18.25
CA ARG A 489 -0.53 -11.96 18.54
C ARG A 489 -0.68 -10.62 19.26
N GLY A 490 0.17 -10.32 20.23
CA GLY A 490 0.17 -9.01 20.90
C GLY A 490 0.32 -7.86 19.92
N VAL A 491 1.29 -7.95 19.00
CA VAL A 491 1.48 -6.93 17.95
C VAL A 491 0.29 -6.84 16.99
N ILE A 492 -0.37 -7.95 16.67
CA ILE A 492 -1.58 -7.96 15.84
C ILE A 492 -2.72 -7.20 16.55
N VAL A 493 -2.93 -7.44 17.84
CA VAL A 493 -3.93 -6.73 18.64
C VAL A 493 -3.59 -5.24 18.71
N ASP A 494 -2.36 -4.88 19.10
CA ASP A 494 -1.91 -3.49 19.13
C ASP A 494 -2.08 -2.80 17.78
N MET A 495 -1.72 -3.46 16.68
CA MET A 495 -1.89 -2.90 15.34
C MET A 495 -3.37 -2.68 15.02
N ALA A 496 -4.26 -3.62 15.35
CA ALA A 496 -5.69 -3.48 15.13
C ALA A 496 -6.29 -2.29 15.90
N LEU A 497 -5.85 -2.08 17.14
CA LEU A 497 -6.35 -0.99 18.00
C LEU A 497 -5.72 0.36 17.65
N VAL A 498 -4.42 0.41 17.33
CA VAL A 498 -3.78 1.66 16.86
C VAL A 498 -4.37 2.12 15.53
N SER A 499 -4.58 1.20 14.59
CA SER A 499 -4.93 1.56 13.20
C SER A 499 -6.42 1.55 12.91
N GLY A 500 -7.22 0.77 13.63
CA GLY A 500 -8.60 0.47 13.24
C GLY A 500 -8.73 -0.66 12.20
N LEU A 501 -7.67 -1.41 11.91
CA LEU A 501 -7.74 -2.59 11.03
C LEU A 501 -8.73 -3.64 11.56
N TRP A 502 -9.37 -4.35 10.63
CA TRP A 502 -10.25 -5.50 10.90
C TRP A 502 -11.42 -5.19 11.83
N MET A 503 -12.11 -4.09 11.54
CA MET A 503 -13.46 -3.86 12.05
C MET A 503 -14.45 -4.64 11.18
N GLU A 504 -15.49 -5.22 11.76
CA GLU A 504 -16.53 -5.91 11.00
C GLU A 504 -17.47 -4.88 10.34
N ASP A 505 -17.85 -5.14 9.08
CA ASP A 505 -18.89 -4.38 8.40
C ASP A 505 -20.24 -4.72 9.04
N GLY A 506 -20.83 -3.79 9.79
CA GLY A 506 -22.12 -3.99 10.48
C GLY A 506 -22.08 -3.86 12.00
N ASP A 507 -20.93 -3.51 12.60
CA ASP A 507 -20.92 -2.86 13.92
C ASP A 507 -21.57 -1.48 13.78
N ASP A 508 -22.91 -1.49 13.84
CA ASP A 508 -23.87 -0.42 13.50
C ASP A 508 -23.74 0.88 14.31
N ASP A 509 -22.67 1.02 15.08
CA ASP A 509 -22.40 2.21 15.87
C ASP A 509 -21.14 2.96 15.43
N GLY A 510 -20.24 2.42 14.60
CA GLY A 510 -19.07 3.16 14.09
C GLY A 510 -18.14 3.77 15.17
N LYS A 511 -18.34 3.42 16.44
CA LYS A 511 -17.85 4.12 17.65
C LYS A 511 -16.46 3.67 18.13
N MET A 512 -15.79 2.75 17.43
CA MET A 512 -14.56 2.14 17.93
C MET A 512 -13.41 2.00 16.93
N LYS A 513 -13.33 2.93 15.98
CA LYS A 513 -12.10 3.16 15.23
C LYS A 513 -11.35 4.37 15.79
N PRO A 514 -10.02 4.41 15.66
CA PRO A 514 -9.29 5.62 15.97
C PRO A 514 -9.72 6.73 15.01
N ASP A 515 -9.97 7.91 15.57
CA ASP A 515 -10.28 9.12 14.81
C ASP A 515 -9.03 9.76 14.20
N ALA A 516 -7.87 9.48 14.79
CA ALA A 516 -6.56 9.88 14.30
C ALA A 516 -5.50 8.91 14.81
N VAL A 517 -4.38 8.85 14.09
CA VAL A 517 -3.20 8.06 14.43
C VAL A 517 -1.96 8.94 14.47
N VAL A 518 -1.21 8.85 15.55
CA VAL A 518 0.10 9.50 15.74
C VAL A 518 1.19 8.45 15.78
N CYS A 519 2.15 8.53 14.88
CA CYS A 519 3.21 7.54 14.77
C CYS A 519 4.46 8.07 14.09
N THR A 520 5.44 7.20 13.86
CA THR A 520 6.67 7.50 13.10
C THR A 520 6.69 6.74 11.78
N ILE A 521 6.86 7.44 10.66
CA ILE A 521 6.91 6.83 9.31
C ILE A 521 8.08 5.87 9.10
N GLY A 522 9.06 5.88 10.02
CA GLY A 522 10.08 4.84 10.10
C GLY A 522 9.49 3.44 10.33
N SER A 523 8.36 3.36 11.04
CA SER A 523 7.68 2.09 11.35
C SER A 523 6.69 1.67 10.26
N SER A 524 6.74 0.40 9.86
CA SER A 524 5.73 -0.19 8.97
C SER A 524 4.34 -0.26 9.61
N ILE A 525 4.22 -0.33 10.94
CA ILE A 525 2.93 -0.23 11.64
C ILE A 525 2.32 1.15 11.39
N CYS A 526 3.14 2.21 11.43
CA CYS A 526 2.69 3.56 11.10
C CYS A 526 2.17 3.63 9.66
N LEU A 527 2.90 3.08 8.69
CA LEU A 527 2.48 3.08 7.28
C LEU A 527 1.17 2.31 7.06
N LEU A 528 0.98 1.17 7.74
CA LEU A 528 -0.24 0.37 7.67
C LEU A 528 -1.43 0.95 8.45
N SER A 529 -1.21 1.98 9.26
CA SER A 529 -2.30 2.67 9.97
C SER A 529 -3.05 3.71 9.14
N ALA A 530 -2.52 4.10 7.97
CA ALA A 530 -3.21 5.05 7.09
C ALA A 530 -4.40 4.43 6.32
N PRO A 531 -4.29 3.22 5.70
CA PRO A 531 -5.39 2.62 4.95
C PRO A 531 -6.74 2.52 5.66
N PRO A 532 -6.83 2.09 6.95
CA PRO A 532 -8.12 1.97 7.64
C PRO A 532 -8.80 3.32 7.94
N LEU A 533 -8.03 4.42 8.02
CA LEU A 533 -8.58 5.76 8.14
C LEU A 533 -9.24 6.24 6.82
N SER A 534 -9.03 5.52 5.72
CA SER A 534 -9.35 5.93 4.34
C SER A 534 -8.54 7.16 3.87
N TRP A 535 -8.54 7.39 2.55
CA TRP A 535 -7.64 8.37 1.92
C TRP A 535 -7.82 9.80 2.46
N SER A 536 -9.05 10.32 2.45
CA SER A 536 -9.32 11.72 2.81
C SER A 536 -9.12 12.01 4.30
N PRO A 537 -9.58 11.18 5.26
CA PRO A 537 -9.24 11.40 6.67
C PRO A 537 -7.75 11.21 6.96
N ALA A 538 -7.10 10.19 6.38
CA ALA A 538 -5.67 9.95 6.62
C ALA A 538 -4.82 11.17 6.23
N PHE A 539 -5.00 11.70 5.03
CA PHE A 539 -4.15 12.75 4.47
C PHE A 539 -4.78 14.15 4.48
N GLY A 540 -6.02 14.28 4.96
CA GLY A 540 -6.80 15.52 4.86
C GLY A 540 -7.31 15.80 3.45
N ASP A 541 -8.04 16.90 3.30
CA ASP A 541 -8.31 17.44 1.97
C ASP A 541 -6.99 17.84 1.33
N MET A 542 -6.85 17.50 0.06
CA MET A 542 -5.71 17.96 -0.73
C MET A 542 -5.83 19.45 -0.97
N ASP A 543 -4.69 20.12 -1.13
CA ASP A 543 -4.69 21.55 -1.45
C ASP A 543 -5.63 21.84 -2.64
N PRO A 544 -6.39 22.95 -2.60
CA PRO A 544 -7.38 23.27 -3.62
C PRO A 544 -6.75 23.57 -4.99
N LYS A 545 -5.42 23.70 -5.07
CA LYS A 545 -4.68 23.89 -6.32
C LYS A 545 -4.34 22.56 -7.00
N GLY A 546 -4.71 21.42 -6.40
CA GLY A 546 -4.46 20.08 -6.94
C GLY A 546 -2.99 19.71 -6.97
N LEU A 547 -2.15 20.34 -6.15
CA LEU A 547 -0.71 20.07 -6.09
C LEU A 547 -0.39 18.81 -5.28
N GLY A 548 -1.36 18.24 -4.55
CA GLY A 548 -1.19 17.00 -3.78
C GLY A 548 -0.43 17.20 -2.47
N TYR A 549 -0.50 18.41 -1.90
CA TYR A 549 -0.06 18.68 -0.54
C TYR A 549 -1.24 18.47 0.43
N PRO A 550 -1.06 17.71 1.52
CA PRO A 550 -2.10 17.52 2.52
C PRO A 550 -2.34 18.81 3.31
N VAL A 551 -3.61 19.16 3.55
CA VAL A 551 -3.97 20.23 4.49
C VAL A 551 -3.89 19.68 5.91
N ARG A 552 -2.83 20.07 6.65
CA ARG A 552 -2.50 19.55 7.98
C ARG A 552 -3.66 19.62 8.98
N ASP A 553 -4.51 20.66 8.90
CA ASP A 553 -5.63 20.85 9.83
C ASP A 553 -6.72 19.78 9.72
N LYS A 554 -6.77 19.06 8.60
CA LYS A 554 -7.73 17.97 8.35
C LYS A 554 -7.09 16.59 8.36
N GLN A 555 -5.76 16.53 8.50
CA GLN A 555 -5.00 15.30 8.48
C GLN A 555 -5.17 14.54 9.80
N ARG A 556 -5.51 13.25 9.71
CA ARG A 556 -5.69 12.37 10.87
C ARG A 556 -4.62 11.30 10.98
N TRP A 557 -3.78 11.10 9.96
CA TRP A 557 -2.57 10.26 10.06
C TRP A 557 -1.33 11.15 10.16
N LEU A 558 -0.74 11.26 11.35
CA LEU A 558 0.28 12.26 11.67
C LEU A 558 1.64 11.61 12.00
N ASP A 559 2.65 12.02 11.25
CA ASP A 559 4.04 11.65 11.49
C ASP A 559 4.74 12.65 12.42
N VAL A 560 5.29 12.16 13.53
CA VAL A 560 6.07 12.98 14.46
C VAL A 560 7.56 13.08 14.08
N ASP A 561 8.07 12.20 13.21
CA ASP A 561 9.49 12.14 12.87
C ASP A 561 9.91 13.31 11.98
N GLN A 562 9.10 13.64 10.96
CA GLN A 562 9.40 14.72 10.01
C GLN A 562 8.88 16.10 10.44
N LYS A 563 8.04 16.20 11.49
CA LYS A 563 7.43 17.47 11.95
C LYS A 563 6.75 18.30 10.83
N GLY A 564 6.29 17.64 9.77
CA GLY A 564 5.72 18.31 8.59
C GLY A 564 6.73 19.02 7.69
N ALA A 565 8.03 18.79 7.86
CA ALA A 565 9.09 19.37 7.02
C ALA A 565 9.10 18.79 5.59
N ILE A 566 8.58 17.59 5.41
CA ILE A 566 8.44 16.90 4.12
C ILE A 566 6.99 16.40 4.05
N VAL A 567 6.39 16.47 2.86
CA VAL A 567 5.09 15.82 2.62
C VAL A 567 5.26 14.33 2.93
N PRO A 568 4.47 13.74 3.85
CA PRO A 568 4.59 12.32 4.14
C PRO A 568 4.37 11.55 2.84
N ALA A 569 5.44 11.00 2.27
CA ALA A 569 5.34 10.09 1.16
C ALA A 569 4.95 8.74 1.75
N TRP A 570 3.65 8.54 1.99
CA TRP A 570 3.14 7.21 2.26
C TRP A 570 3.50 6.33 1.06
N LYS A 571 4.48 5.42 1.19
CA LYS A 571 4.94 4.56 0.08
C LYS A 571 4.22 3.22 0.00
N GLY A 572 3.25 2.97 0.88
CA GLY A 572 2.52 1.71 1.00
C GLY A 572 3.30 0.55 1.59
N PHE A 573 4.60 0.43 1.26
CA PHE A 573 5.50 -0.59 1.75
C PHE A 573 6.93 -0.05 1.78
N GLN A 574 7.85 -0.78 2.43
CA GLN A 574 9.28 -0.48 2.42
C GLN A 574 10.01 -1.58 1.64
N MET A 575 11.08 -1.19 0.96
CA MET A 575 12.00 -2.11 0.26
C MET A 575 13.22 -2.36 1.15
N PHE A 576 13.76 -3.58 1.13
CA PHE A 576 14.77 -4.08 2.08
C PHE A 576 15.92 -4.84 1.44
#